data_AF-A0A817L2B0-F1
#
_entry.id   AF-A0A817L2B0-F1
#
_cell.length_a   1.000
_cell.length_b   1.000
_cell.length_c   1.000
_cell.angle_alpha   90.00
_cell.angle_beta   90.00
_cell.angle_gamma   90.00
#
_symmetry.space_group_name_H-M   'P 1'
#
loop_
_entity.id
_entity.type
_entity.pdbx_description
1 polymer ?
#
loop_
_entity_poly.entity_id
_entity_poly.type
_entity_poly.pdbx_seq_one_letter_code
_entity_poly.pdbx_strand_id
1 'polypeptide(L)'
;MKKIATGHNIDIKWIFLESGHGKGVADAIGAAIKRKFNEIIAFNPDNSFQKASDLVNSAKTSTDIKVYLYDTTNIENLKKTIPKLKTVKGTATFHEIL
;
A
#
# COMPACT_ATOMS: atom_id res chain seq x y z
N MET A 1 10.77 -7.13 -16.20
CA MET A 1 10.72 -7.54 -14.76
C MET A 1 10.33 -9.00 -14.56
N LYS A 2 9.23 -9.52 -15.14
CA LYS A 2 8.81 -10.93 -14.94
C LYS A 2 9.89 -11.97 -15.28
N LYS A 3 10.68 -11.75 -16.35
CA LYS A 3 11.80 -12.61 -16.78
C LYS A 3 13.00 -12.64 -15.81
N ILE A 4 13.22 -11.59 -15.02
CA ILE A 4 14.34 -11.54 -14.06
C ILE A 4 13.98 -12.35 -12.80
N ALA A 5 12.72 -12.28 -12.36
CA ALA A 5 12.25 -13.00 -11.16
C ALA A 5 12.22 -14.52 -11.34
N THR A 6 11.85 -15.01 -12.53
CA THR A 6 11.79 -16.45 -12.81
C THR A 6 13.17 -17.11 -12.80
N GLY A 7 14.24 -16.37 -13.17
CA GLY A 7 15.62 -16.86 -13.12
C GLY A 7 16.17 -17.07 -11.70
N HIS A 8 15.50 -16.50 -10.69
CA HIS A 8 15.89 -16.60 -9.28
C HIS A 8 14.88 -17.38 -8.43
N ASN A 9 13.97 -18.14 -9.08
CA ASN A 9 12.93 -18.91 -8.40
C ASN A 9 11.97 -18.05 -7.55
N ILE A 10 11.76 -16.79 -7.93
CA ILE A 10 10.86 -15.85 -7.25
C ILE A 10 9.53 -15.81 -8.01
N ASP A 11 8.45 -16.31 -7.38
CA ASP A 11 7.10 -16.19 -7.92
C ASP A 11 6.51 -14.81 -7.59
N ILE A 12 6.18 -14.04 -8.62
CA ILE A 12 5.56 -12.72 -8.47
C ILE A 12 4.10 -12.83 -8.91
N LYS A 13 3.21 -12.95 -7.92
CA LYS A 13 1.76 -12.85 -8.13
C LYS A 13 1.31 -11.40 -7.97
N TRP A 14 0.72 -10.88 -9.03
CA TRP A 14 -0.01 -9.61 -8.99
C TRP A 14 -1.45 -9.93 -8.59
N ILE A 15 -1.79 -9.68 -7.34
CA ILE A 15 -3.16 -9.83 -6.85
C ILE A 15 -3.84 -8.48 -6.99
N PHE A 16 -4.65 -8.32 -8.02
CA PHE A 16 -5.54 -7.17 -8.15
C PHE A 16 -6.79 -7.47 -7.32
N LEU A 17 -6.92 -6.81 -6.17
CA LEU A 17 -8.15 -6.83 -5.40
C LEU A 17 -9.02 -5.69 -5.91
N GLU A 18 -10.22 -6.03 -6.37
CA GLU A 18 -11.32 -5.09 -6.53
C GLU A 18 -11.45 -4.25 -5.26
N SER A 19 -11.82 -2.98 -5.42
CA SER A 19 -12.13 -2.02 -4.35
C SER A 19 -13.37 -2.47 -3.57
N GLY A 20 -13.27 -3.62 -2.91
CA GLY A 20 -14.31 -4.21 -2.08
C GLY A 20 -14.26 -3.64 -0.68
N HIS A 21 -15.02 -2.56 -0.45
CA HIS A 21 -15.67 -2.17 0.81
C HIS A 21 -15.08 -2.74 2.13
N GLY A 22 -13.77 -2.59 2.33
CA GLY A 22 -13.10 -2.95 3.58
C GLY A 22 -13.30 -4.39 4.09
N LYS A 23 -13.58 -5.39 3.24
CA LYS A 23 -13.78 -6.80 3.70
C LYS A 23 -12.77 -7.81 3.14
N GLY A 24 -11.74 -7.33 2.45
CA GLY A 24 -10.69 -8.17 1.87
C GLY A 24 -9.40 -8.21 2.71
N VAL A 25 -8.38 -8.88 2.18
CA VAL A 25 -7.03 -8.96 2.78
C VAL A 25 -6.44 -7.58 3.13
N ALA A 26 -6.79 -6.55 2.36
CA ALA A 26 -6.40 -5.17 2.64
C ALA A 26 -6.88 -4.67 4.01
N ASP A 27 -8.09 -5.06 4.43
CA ASP A 27 -8.62 -4.69 5.74
C ASP A 27 -7.90 -5.45 6.86
N ALA A 28 -7.57 -6.73 6.65
CA ALA A 28 -6.78 -7.50 7.61
C ALA A 28 -5.38 -6.91 7.83
N ILE A 29 -4.71 -6.45 6.76
CA ILE A 29 -3.42 -5.75 6.85
C ILE A 29 -3.58 -4.43 7.59
N GLY A 30 -4.59 -3.63 7.24
CA GLY A 30 -4.89 -2.37 7.94
C GLY A 30 -5.17 -2.58 9.43
N ALA A 31 -5.92 -3.62 9.79
CA ALA A 31 -6.22 -3.99 11.16
C ALA A 31 -4.99 -4.49 11.94
N ALA A 32 -4.08 -5.22 11.29
CA ALA A 32 -2.82 -5.67 11.90
C ALA A 32 -1.92 -4.48 12.23
N ILE A 33 -1.77 -3.54 11.29
CA ILE A 33 -1.00 -2.30 11.48
C ILE A 33 -1.60 -1.46 12.62
N LYS A 34 -2.92 -1.24 12.61
CA LYS A 34 -3.61 -0.48 13.67
C LYS A 34 -3.42 -1.10 15.04
N ARG A 35 -3.57 -2.43 15.16
CA ARG A 35 -3.35 -3.15 16.43
C ARG A 35 -1.94 -2.95 16.95
N LYS A 36 -0.93 -3.03 16.07
CA LYS A 36 0.46 -2.79 16.47
C LYS A 36 0.74 -1.37 16.93
N PHE A 37 0.16 -0.35 16.28
CA PHE A 37 0.32 1.00 16.80
C PHE A 37 -0.38 1.22 18.14
N ASN A 38 -1.56 0.63 18.34
CA ASN A 38 -2.22 0.68 19.65
C ASN A 38 -1.36 0.05 20.75
N GLU A 39 -0.70 -1.08 20.47
CA GLU A 39 0.24 -1.70 21.42
C GLU A 39 1.44 -0.79 21.73
N ILE A 40 2.02 -0.14 20.72
CA ILE A 40 3.18 0.76 20.89
C ILE A 40 2.80 1.98 21.72
N ILE A 41 1.64 2.59 21.46
CA ILE A 41 1.14 3.74 22.22
C ILE A 41 0.78 3.32 23.64
N ALA A 42 0.15 2.15 23.83
CA ALA A 42 -0.18 1.65 25.16
C ALA A 42 1.06 1.37 26.01
N PHE A 43 2.14 0.91 25.39
CA PHE A 43 3.41 0.65 26.08
C PHE A 43 4.17 1.94 26.44
N ASN A 44 4.07 2.97 25.60
CA ASN A 44 4.67 4.28 25.86
C ASN A 44 3.71 5.41 25.46
N PRO A 45 2.84 5.86 26.40
CA PRO A 45 1.80 6.86 26.12
C PRO A 45 2.33 8.21 25.64
N ASP A 46 3.58 8.55 26.00
CA ASP A 46 4.24 9.79 25.59
C ASP A 46 4.76 9.73 24.14
N ASN A 47 4.76 8.53 23.54
CA ASN A 47 5.18 8.31 22.17
C ASN A 47 4.12 8.87 21.22
N SER A 48 4.33 10.09 20.74
CA SER A 48 3.44 10.77 19.78
C SER A 48 4.02 10.70 18.36
N PHE A 49 3.26 10.14 17.43
CA PHE A 49 3.59 10.19 16.01
C PHE A 49 3.24 11.57 15.46
N GLN A 50 4.24 12.43 15.31
CA GLN A 50 4.06 13.81 14.88
C GLN A 50 3.97 13.92 13.34
N LYS A 51 4.60 12.99 12.63
CA LYS A 51 4.63 12.94 11.17
C LYS A 51 4.29 11.54 10.67
N ALA A 52 3.76 11.47 9.44
CA ALA A 52 3.48 10.19 8.78
C ALA A 52 4.75 9.32 8.61
N SER A 53 5.93 9.94 8.52
CA SER A 53 7.23 9.24 8.50
C SER A 53 7.49 8.43 9.76
N ASP A 54 7.06 8.94 10.93
CA ASP A 54 7.32 8.32 12.22
C ASP A 54 6.53 7.01 12.34
N LEU A 55 5.29 7.05 11.84
CA LEU A 55 4.42 5.89 11.73
C LEU A 55 5.00 4.85 10.77
N VAL A 56 5.48 5.27 9.59
CA VAL A 56 6.10 4.35 8.61
C VAL A 56 7.38 3.71 9.17
N ASN A 57 8.23 4.47 9.85
CA ASN A 57 9.44 3.96 10.46
C ASN A 57 9.12 2.97 11.58
N SER A 58 8.12 3.29 12.40
CA SER A 58 7.65 2.40 13.46
C SER A 58 7.03 1.11 12.91
N ALA A 59 6.24 1.17 11.83
CA ALA A 59 5.73 -0.05 11.18
C ALA A 59 6.86 -0.95 10.66
N LYS A 60 7.91 -0.36 10.06
CA LYS A 60 9.06 -1.10 9.52
C LYS A 60 9.89 -1.80 10.59
N THR A 61 9.96 -1.24 11.79
CA THR A 61 10.74 -1.82 12.90
C THR A 61 9.93 -2.80 13.73
N SER A 62 8.60 -2.65 13.77
CA SER A 62 7.71 -3.45 14.63
C SER A 62 6.94 -4.56 13.90
N THR A 63 6.96 -4.59 12.57
CA THR A 63 6.23 -5.56 11.75
C THR A 63 7.03 -5.97 10.52
N ASP A 64 6.72 -7.15 9.96
CA ASP A 64 7.22 -7.56 8.65
C ASP A 64 6.45 -6.90 7.47
N ILE A 65 5.51 -5.99 7.78
CA ILE A 65 4.68 -5.33 6.79
C ILE A 65 5.47 -4.19 6.15
N LYS A 66 5.61 -4.24 4.83
CA LYS A 66 6.26 -3.18 4.05
C LYS A 66 5.30 -2.00 3.85
N VAL A 67 5.56 -0.92 4.57
CA VAL A 67 4.82 0.35 4.45
C VAL A 67 5.65 1.36 3.66
N TYR A 68 5.01 2.02 2.69
CA TYR A 68 5.59 3.07 1.88
C TYR A 68 4.82 4.37 2.10
N LEU A 69 5.54 5.49 2.20
CA LEU A 69 4.96 6.83 2.27
C LEU A 69 5.13 7.48 0.90
N TYR A 70 4.04 8.02 0.36
CA TYR A 70 4.04 8.76 -0.89
C TYR A 70 3.51 10.17 -0.62
N ASP A 71 4.24 11.18 -1.07
CA ASP A 71 3.81 12.58 -1.06
C ASP A 71 3.13 12.97 -2.37
N THR A 72 2.63 14.20 -2.42
CA THR A 72 1.96 14.76 -3.62
C THR A 72 2.88 14.78 -4.84
N THR A 73 4.17 15.04 -4.65
CA THR A 73 5.17 15.01 -5.72
C THR A 73 5.35 13.60 -6.28
N ASN A 74 5.32 12.56 -5.43
CA ASN A 74 5.35 11.17 -5.86
C ASN A 74 4.13 10.83 -6.70
N ILE A 75 2.93 11.26 -6.28
CA ILE A 75 1.67 11.03 -7.01
C ILE A 75 1.70 11.72 -8.37
N GLU A 76 2.15 12.97 -8.44
CA GLU A 76 2.26 13.72 -9.70
C GLU A 76 3.25 13.09 -10.67
N ASN A 77 4.39 12.62 -10.15
CA ASN A 77 5.38 11.92 -10.98
C ASN A 77 4.84 10.58 -11.47
N LEU A 78 4.11 9.85 -10.63
CA LEU A 78 3.46 8.59 -11.03
C LEU A 78 2.42 8.83 -12.13
N LYS A 79 1.57 9.87 -11.99
CA LYS A 79 0.59 10.28 -13.00
C LYS A 79 1.19 10.52 -14.39
N LYS A 80 2.42 11.03 -14.46
CA LYS A 80 3.14 11.24 -15.73
C LYS A 80 3.59 9.94 -16.38
N THR A 81 3.79 8.88 -15.58
CA THR A 81 4.31 7.58 -16.05
C THR A 81 3.22 6.56 -16.39
N ILE A 82 2.01 6.72 -15.84
CA ILE A 82 0.92 5.79 -16.09
C ILE A 82 0.35 6.05 -17.50
N PRO A 83 0.31 5.03 -18.39
CA PRO A 83 -0.30 5.18 -19.70
C PRO A 83 -1.81 5.39 -19.56
N LYS A 84 -2.36 6.37 -20.28
CA LYS A 84 -3.82 6.58 -20.31
C LYS A 84 -4.51 5.36 -20.92
N LEU A 85 -5.16 4.57 -20.09
CA LEU A 85 -5.92 3.40 -20.52
C LEU A 85 -7.22 3.86 -21.17
N LYS A 86 -7.46 3.41 -22.39
CA LYS A 86 -8.77 3.55 -23.03
C LYS A 86 -9.65 2.37 -22.65
N THR A 87 -10.92 2.65 -22.37
CA THR A 87 -11.91 1.62 -22.14
C THR A 87 -12.19 0.84 -23.42
N VAL A 88 -12.48 -0.45 -23.29
CA VAL A 88 -12.94 -1.25 -24.42
C VAL A 88 -14.33 -0.77 -24.81
N LYS A 89 -14.61 -0.67 -26.12
CA LYS A 89 -15.91 -0.18 -26.60
C LYS A 89 -17.04 -1.05 -26.03
N GLY A 90 -17.99 -0.42 -25.34
CA GLY A 90 -19.12 -1.10 -24.69
C GLY A 90 -18.91 -1.46 -23.21
N THR A 91 -17.75 -1.17 -22.62
CA THR A 91 -17.52 -1.34 -21.18
C THR A 91 -17.67 -0.01 -20.42
N ALA A 92 -17.98 -0.11 -19.13
CA ALA A 92 -17.98 1.03 -18.22
C ALA A 92 -16.59 1.71 -18.17
N THR A 93 -16.57 2.99 -17.79
CA THR A 93 -15.34 3.76 -17.62
C THR A 93 -14.45 3.17 -16.54
N PHE A 94 -13.14 3.09 -16.77
CA PHE A 94 -12.21 2.77 -15.70
C PHE A 94 -12.26 3.87 -14.63
N HIS A 95 -12.58 3.50 -13.40
CA HIS A 95 -12.37 4.36 -12.25
C HIS A 95 -10.91 4.23 -11.84
N GLU A 96 -10.07 5.13 -12.36
CA GLU A 96 -8.69 5.26 -11.92
C GLU A 96 -8.68 6.00 -10.57
N ILE A 97 -8.53 5.26 -9.48
CA ILE A 97 -8.34 5.82 -8.14
C ILE A 97 -6.82 5.95 -7.94
N LEU A 98 -6.33 7.19 -8.00
CA LEU A 98 -4.96 7.57 -7.65
C LEU A 98 -4.94 8.30 -6.31
#